data_AF-A0A7V9UED5-F1
#
_entry.id   AF-A0A7V9UED5-F1
#
_cell.length_a   1.000
_cell.length_b   1.000
_cell.length_c   1.000
_cell.angle_alpha   90.00
_cell.angle_beta   90.00
_cell.angle_gamma   90.00
#
_symmetry.space_group_name_H-M   'P 1'
#
loop_
_entity.id
_entity.type
_entity.pdbx_description
1 polymer ?
#
loop_
_entity_poly.entity_id
_entity_poly.type
_entity_poly.pdbx_seq_one_letter_code
_entity_poly.pdbx_strand_id
1 'polypeptide(L)'
;MSPEQVAEQEREHATDLIADLWRGFSDSWDTGLASAYQYMEEHNHPAMGCTAADYESYYQFVEGTELEIIVDQDSVELDEGWVSPAIGDVPEGTIYIFTINATSTASQPELLEVHAAILDGEAFFFYECR
;
A
#
# COMPACT_ATOMS: atom_id res chain seq x y z
N MET A 1 24.55 19.59 0.42
CA MET A 1 23.74 18.79 1.36
C MET A 1 24.60 17.69 1.93
N SER A 2 24.45 17.37 3.21
CA SER A 2 25.05 16.17 3.80
C SER A 2 24.33 14.92 3.32
N PRO A 3 24.95 13.72 3.44
CA PRO A 3 24.24 12.46 3.18
C PRO A 3 22.96 12.29 3.99
N GLU A 4 22.98 12.72 5.26
CA GLU A 4 21.81 12.71 6.15
C GLU A 4 20.65 13.57 5.63
N GLN A 5 20.95 14.75 5.05
CA GLN A 5 19.93 15.60 4.45
C GLN A 5 19.33 15.03 3.16
N VAL A 6 20.10 14.21 2.43
CA VAL A 6 19.61 13.54 1.22
C VAL A 6 18.68 12.40 1.63
N ALA A 7 19.10 11.55 2.58
CA ALA A 7 18.28 10.46 3.09
C ALA A 7 16.96 10.94 3.69
N GLU A 8 16.99 12.07 4.41
CA GLU A 8 15.76 12.66 4.94
C GLU A 8 14.82 13.16 3.83
N GLN A 9 15.34 13.83 2.80
CA GLN A 9 14.52 14.24 1.65
C GLN A 9 13.95 13.06 0.88
N GLU A 10 14.72 11.99 0.71
CA GLU A 10 14.26 10.77 0.06
C GLU A 10 13.15 10.11 0.87
N ARG A 11 13.26 10.10 2.20
CA ARG A 11 12.22 9.60 3.11
C ARG A 11 10.97 10.47 3.08
N GLU A 12 11.09 11.79 3.19
CA GLU A 12 9.96 12.73 3.07
C GLU A 12 9.22 12.51 1.75
N HIS A 13 9.95 12.38 0.64
CA HIS A 13 9.34 12.13 -0.66
C HIS A 13 8.64 10.76 -0.73
N ALA A 14 9.24 9.71 -0.17
CA ALA A 14 8.63 8.39 -0.09
C ALA A 14 7.35 8.40 0.75
N THR A 15 7.36 9.12 1.88
CA THR A 15 6.19 9.30 2.75
C THR A 15 5.02 9.92 1.99
N ASP A 16 5.27 10.96 1.18
CA ASP A 16 4.24 11.57 0.35
C ASP A 16 3.66 10.58 -0.68
N LEU A 17 4.52 9.83 -1.37
CA LEU A 17 4.09 8.81 -2.35
C LEU A 17 3.26 7.70 -1.69
N ILE A 18 3.65 7.25 -0.51
CA ILE A 18 2.91 6.24 0.27
C ILE A 18 1.55 6.82 0.70
N ALA A 19 1.52 8.05 1.20
CA ALA A 19 0.26 8.70 1.58
C ALA A 19 -0.69 8.84 0.39
N ASP A 20 -0.18 9.23 -0.78
CA ASP A 20 -0.96 9.35 -2.02
C ASP A 20 -1.49 7.99 -2.50
N LEU A 21 -0.69 6.92 -2.40
CA LEU A 21 -1.10 5.55 -2.72
C LEU A 21 -2.31 5.10 -1.89
N TRP A 22 -2.25 5.25 -0.56
CA TRP A 22 -3.34 4.81 0.33
C TRP A 22 -4.57 5.71 0.24
N ARG A 23 -4.36 7.00 -0.01
CA ARG A 23 -5.46 7.92 -0.30
C ARG A 23 -6.17 7.53 -1.59
N GLY A 24 -5.42 7.28 -2.67
CA GLY A 24 -5.99 6.85 -3.94
C GLY A 24 -6.75 5.53 -3.82
N PHE A 25 -6.26 4.62 -2.98
CA PHE A 25 -7.01 3.41 -2.68
C PHE A 25 -8.32 3.74 -1.96
N SER A 26 -8.31 4.58 -0.93
CA SER A 26 -9.55 5.01 -0.25
C SER A 26 -10.55 5.65 -1.23
N ASP A 27 -10.08 6.58 -2.08
CA ASP A 27 -10.89 7.25 -3.09
C ASP A 27 -11.48 6.25 -4.12
N SER A 28 -10.78 5.14 -4.39
CA SER A 28 -11.27 4.10 -5.30
C SER A 28 -12.48 3.33 -4.74
N TRP A 29 -12.58 3.18 -3.41
CA TRP A 29 -13.73 2.56 -2.75
C TRP A 29 -15.00 3.41 -2.87
N ASP A 30 -14.87 4.74 -2.82
CA ASP A 30 -15.98 5.67 -3.03
C ASP A 30 -16.60 5.55 -4.44
N THR A 31 -15.83 5.04 -5.40
CA THR A 31 -16.29 4.78 -6.78
C THR A 31 -16.94 3.39 -6.92
N GLY A 32 -16.56 2.44 -6.05
CA GLY A 32 -17.12 1.09 -5.98
C GLY A 32 -16.06 0.00 -5.98
N LEU A 33 -16.47 -1.23 -5.63
CA LEU A 33 -15.54 -2.36 -5.44
C LEU A 33 -14.69 -2.69 -6.67
N ALA A 34 -15.28 -2.62 -7.87
CA ALA A 34 -14.54 -2.86 -9.11
C ALA A 34 -13.38 -1.87 -9.30
N SER A 35 -13.58 -0.60 -8.93
CA SER A 35 -12.53 0.42 -8.96
C SER A 35 -11.46 0.15 -7.91
N ALA A 36 -11.84 -0.33 -6.73
CA ALA A 36 -10.88 -0.73 -5.70
C ALA A 36 -9.97 -1.89 -6.15
N TYR A 37 -10.54 -2.94 -6.75
CA TYR A 37 -9.73 -4.05 -7.28
C TYR A 37 -8.83 -3.63 -8.44
N GLN A 38 -9.32 -2.73 -9.31
CA GLN A 38 -8.49 -2.18 -10.38
C GLN A 38 -7.34 -1.35 -9.82
N TYR A 39 -7.59 -0.53 -8.79
CA TYR A 39 -6.54 0.24 -8.12
C TYR A 39 -5.49 -0.68 -7.48
N MET A 40 -5.93 -1.77 -6.85
CA MET A 40 -5.00 -2.79 -6.34
C MET A 40 -4.20 -3.47 -7.46
N GLU A 41 -4.76 -3.73 -8.64
CA GLU A 41 -3.99 -4.28 -9.77
C GLU A 41 -2.94 -3.29 -10.26
N GLU A 42 -3.33 -2.04 -10.47
CA GLU A 42 -2.46 -0.98 -11.01
C GLU A 42 -1.32 -0.60 -10.06
N HIS A 43 -1.56 -0.70 -8.75
CA HIS A 43 -0.63 -0.24 -7.72
C HIS A 43 -0.09 -1.34 -6.80
N ASN A 44 -0.31 -2.63 -7.09
CA ASN A 44 0.41 -3.70 -6.38
C ASN A 44 1.78 -3.93 -7.00
N HIS A 45 2.73 -4.37 -6.18
CA HIS A 45 4.10 -4.56 -6.63
C HIS A 45 4.15 -5.53 -7.84
N PRO A 46 4.89 -5.22 -8.93
CA PRO A 46 4.85 -6.02 -10.17
C PRO A 46 5.16 -7.51 -9.97
N ALA A 47 5.99 -7.86 -8.99
CA ALA A 47 6.31 -9.24 -8.65
C ALA A 47 5.11 -10.06 -8.11
N MET A 48 4.04 -9.41 -7.66
CA MET A 48 2.83 -10.06 -7.18
C MET A 48 2.01 -10.66 -8.33
N GLY A 49 1.99 -10.00 -9.49
CA GLY A 49 1.35 -10.49 -10.72
C GLY A 49 -0.15 -10.74 -10.60
N CYS A 50 -0.83 -10.04 -9.68
CA CYS A 50 -2.25 -10.15 -9.44
C CYS A 50 -3.06 -9.26 -10.40
N THR A 51 -4.23 -9.74 -10.82
CA THR A 51 -5.22 -8.95 -11.58
C THR A 51 -6.39 -8.55 -10.70
N ALA A 52 -7.20 -7.57 -11.13
CA ALA A 52 -8.43 -7.17 -10.45
C ALA A 52 -9.38 -8.36 -10.25
N ALA A 53 -9.46 -9.28 -11.23
CA ALA A 53 -10.27 -10.49 -11.14
C ALA A 53 -9.75 -11.48 -10.08
N ASP A 54 -8.43 -11.52 -9.85
CA ASP A 54 -7.86 -12.34 -8.78
C ASP A 54 -8.25 -11.78 -7.40
N TYR A 55 -8.17 -10.45 -7.22
CA TYR A 55 -8.61 -9.82 -5.97
C TYR A 55 -10.11 -9.96 -5.74
N GLU A 56 -10.94 -9.77 -6.75
CA GLU A 56 -12.39 -9.98 -6.64
C GLU A 56 -12.73 -11.41 -6.22
N SER A 57 -11.96 -12.39 -6.73
CA SER A 57 -12.14 -13.80 -6.39
C SER A 57 -11.68 -14.12 -4.96
N TYR A 58 -10.62 -13.46 -4.50
CA TYR A 58 -9.98 -13.71 -3.20
C TYR A 58 -10.64 -12.92 -2.06
N TYR A 59 -10.71 -11.60 -2.18
CA TYR A 59 -11.35 -10.71 -1.24
C TYR A 59 -12.82 -10.57 -1.61
N GLN A 60 -13.70 -11.39 -1.02
CA GLN A 60 -15.14 -11.31 -1.27
C GLN A 60 -15.80 -10.18 -0.48
N PHE A 61 -15.38 -8.94 -0.71
CA PHE A 61 -15.99 -7.77 -0.08
C PHE A 61 -17.45 -7.60 -0.50
N VAL A 62 -18.26 -7.05 0.41
CA VAL A 62 -19.69 -6.84 0.16
C VAL A 62 -19.88 -5.53 -0.60
N GLU A 63 -20.72 -5.55 -1.65
CA GLU A 63 -21.04 -4.35 -2.43
C GLU A 63 -21.52 -3.20 -1.51
N GLY A 64 -20.99 -2.00 -1.73
CA GLY A 64 -21.25 -0.83 -0.89
C GLY A 64 -20.43 -0.78 0.40
N THR A 65 -19.44 -1.66 0.58
CA THR A 65 -18.38 -1.46 1.57
C THR A 65 -17.59 -0.21 1.18
N GLU A 66 -17.37 0.68 2.15
CA GLU A 66 -16.47 1.81 2.03
C GLU A 66 -15.25 1.53 2.91
N LEU A 67 -14.08 2.05 2.52
CA LEU A 67 -12.83 1.89 3.23
C LEU A 67 -12.04 3.20 3.17
N GLU A 68 -11.85 3.83 4.33
CA GLU A 68 -10.99 4.99 4.51
C GLU A 68 -9.70 4.55 5.20
N ILE A 69 -8.57 4.91 4.60
CA ILE A 69 -7.25 4.57 5.13
C ILE A 69 -6.42 5.84 5.28
N ILE A 70 -5.89 6.03 6.48
CA ILE A 70 -5.04 7.16 6.83
C ILE A 70 -3.67 6.62 7.23
N VAL A 71 -2.63 7.03 6.51
CA VAL A 71 -1.24 6.73 6.83
C VAL A 71 -0.77 7.60 7.99
N ASP A 72 -0.16 7.00 9.00
CA ASP A 72 0.62 7.73 9.99
C ASP A 72 1.99 8.06 9.39
N GLN A 73 2.09 9.25 8.78
CA GLN A 73 3.29 9.69 8.07
C GLN A 73 4.53 9.81 8.97
N ASP A 74 4.34 10.03 10.27
CA ASP A 74 5.44 10.10 11.25
C ASP A 74 6.01 8.69 11.54
N SER A 75 5.26 7.64 11.23
CA SER A 75 5.68 6.24 11.42
C SER A 75 6.45 5.65 10.23
N VAL A 76 6.58 6.38 9.12
CA VAL A 76 7.25 5.87 7.92
C VAL A 76 8.76 5.75 8.15
N GLU A 77 9.22 4.51 8.12
CA GLU A 77 10.62 4.14 8.28
C GLU A 77 11.08 3.14 7.22
N LEU A 78 12.38 3.18 6.91
CA LEU A 78 13.01 2.29 5.95
C LEU A 78 13.10 0.88 6.56
N ASP A 79 12.66 -0.14 5.82
CA ASP A 79 12.73 -1.55 6.24
C ASP A 79 13.74 -2.32 5.37
N GLU A 80 15.02 -2.14 5.68
CA GLU A 80 16.12 -2.73 4.91
C GLU A 80 16.13 -4.26 4.99
N GLY A 81 15.96 -4.92 3.84
CA GLY A 81 16.08 -6.37 3.72
C GLY A 81 14.83 -7.14 4.15
N TRP A 82 13.68 -6.46 4.27
CA TRP A 82 12.39 -7.11 4.41
C TRP A 82 12.16 -8.14 3.29
N VAL A 83 11.78 -9.35 3.69
CA VAL A 83 11.42 -10.43 2.78
C VAL A 83 9.90 -10.52 2.75
N SER A 84 9.30 -10.25 1.59
CA SER A 84 7.86 -10.34 1.44
C SER A 84 7.42 -11.79 1.64
N PRO A 85 6.47 -12.08 2.57
CA PRO A 85 5.98 -13.44 2.76
C PRO A 85 5.23 -13.96 1.52
N ALA A 86 4.63 -13.06 0.73
CA ALA A 86 3.89 -13.40 -0.48
C ALA A 86 4.80 -13.78 -1.66
N ILE A 87 5.98 -13.17 -1.74
CA ILE A 87 6.96 -13.39 -2.82
C ILE A 87 8.02 -14.41 -2.41
N GLY A 88 8.37 -14.46 -1.12
CA GLY A 88 9.43 -15.29 -0.57
C GLY A 88 10.85 -14.76 -0.81
N ASP A 89 10.99 -13.49 -1.22
CA ASP A 89 12.26 -12.81 -1.47
C ASP A 89 12.18 -11.32 -1.08
N VAL A 90 13.31 -10.63 -1.06
CA VAL A 90 13.38 -9.17 -0.94
C VAL A 90 12.86 -8.55 -2.25
N PRO A 91 11.75 -7.78 -2.22
CA PRO A 91 11.21 -7.18 -3.43
C PRO A 91 12.17 -6.14 -4.03
N GLU A 92 12.00 -5.85 -5.32
CA GLU A 92 12.70 -4.73 -5.95
C GLU A 92 12.17 -3.39 -5.40
N GLY A 93 13.03 -2.38 -5.39
CA GLY A 93 12.72 -1.06 -4.83
C GLY A 93 13.11 -0.88 -3.37
N THR A 94 12.82 0.30 -2.84
CA THR A 94 13.10 0.66 -1.45
C THR A 94 11.87 0.37 -0.60
N ILE A 95 11.99 -0.51 0.40
CA ILE A 95 10.85 -0.93 1.22
C ILE A 95 10.73 -0.04 2.45
N TYR A 96 9.50 0.38 2.73
CA TYR A 96 9.13 1.11 3.93
C TYR A 96 8.09 0.34 4.72
N ILE A 97 8.21 0.41 6.04
CA ILE A 97 7.21 -0.06 7.01
C ILE A 97 6.59 1.15 7.71
N PHE A 98 5.29 1.08 7.97
CA PHE A 98 4.53 2.17 8.58
C PHE A 98 3.20 1.66 9.13
N THR A 99 2.56 2.49 9.93
CA THR A 99 1.23 2.24 10.46
C THR A 99 0.16 2.96 9.62
N ILE A 100 -0.95 2.27 9.38
CA ILE A 100 -2.17 2.85 8.85
C ILE A 100 -3.31 2.72 9.88
N ASN A 101 -4.25 3.64 9.83
CA ASN A 101 -5.55 3.51 10.46
C ASN A 101 -6.60 3.24 9.37
N ALA A 102 -7.16 2.05 9.35
CA ALA A 102 -8.17 1.63 8.39
C ALA A 102 -9.56 1.64 9.05
N THR A 103 -10.50 2.38 8.46
CA THR A 103 -11.90 2.43 8.90
C THR A 103 -12.78 1.95 7.76
N SER A 104 -13.57 0.91 8.00
CA SER A 104 -14.54 0.38 7.03
C SER A 104 -15.96 0.47 7.56
N THR A 105 -16.94 0.57 6.66
CA THR A 105 -18.36 0.40 7.04
C THR A 105 -18.68 -1.02 7.52
N ALA A 106 -17.83 -2.01 7.20
CA ALA A 106 -18.03 -3.41 7.54
C ALA A 106 -17.38 -3.84 8.87
N SER A 107 -16.43 -3.06 9.41
CA SER A 107 -15.64 -3.44 10.59
C SER A 107 -15.40 -2.26 11.53
N GLN A 108 -14.82 -2.53 12.70
CA GLN A 108 -14.31 -1.45 13.56
C GLN A 108 -13.01 -0.90 12.97
N PRO A 109 -12.64 0.35 13.31
CA PRO A 109 -11.33 0.90 12.95
C PRO A 109 -10.20 0.03 13.48
N GLU A 110 -9.18 -0.19 12.67
CA GLU A 110 -8.01 -1.00 13.00
C GLU A 110 -6.72 -0.26 12.67
N LEU A 111 -5.74 -0.40 13.58
CA LEU A 111 -4.37 0.04 13.33
C LEU A 111 -3.58 -1.15 12.80
N LEU A 112 -2.99 -0.99 11.63
CA LEU A 112 -2.27 -2.05 10.94
C LEU A 112 -0.86 -1.57 10.61
N GLU A 113 0.13 -2.41 10.88
CA GLU A 113 1.49 -2.25 10.37
C GLU A 113 1.54 -2.89 8.98
N VAL A 114 1.97 -2.10 7.99
CA VAL A 114 1.96 -2.48 6.57
C VAL A 114 3.28 -2.07 5.92
N HIS A 115 3.51 -2.60 4.72
CA HIS A 115 4.71 -2.33 3.94
C HIS A 115 4.33 -1.78 2.57
N ALA A 116 5.17 -0.91 2.03
CA ALA A 116 5.10 -0.46 0.64
C ALA A 116 6.50 -0.40 0.04
N ALA A 117 6.60 -0.57 -1.27
CA ALA A 117 7.83 -0.36 -2.01
C ALA A 117 7.78 0.96 -2.76
N ILE A 118 8.91 1.68 -2.79
CA ILE A 118 9.16 2.74 -3.77
C ILE A 118 10.04 2.18 -4.88
N LEU A 119 9.51 2.12 -6.10
CA LEU A 119 10.20 1.61 -7.28
C LEU A 119 9.99 2.60 -8.43
N ASP A 120 11.07 3.05 -9.06
CA ASP A 120 11.04 3.99 -10.19
C ASP A 120 10.22 5.28 -9.95
N GLY A 121 10.13 5.72 -8.69
CA GLY A 121 9.40 6.94 -8.30
C GLY A 121 7.91 6.75 -8.00
N GLU A 122 7.45 5.50 -7.93
CA GLU A 122 6.06 5.15 -7.61
C GLU A 122 6.00 4.25 -6.37
N ALA A 123 4.91 4.36 -5.60
CA ALA A 123 4.66 3.53 -4.44
C ALA A 123 3.78 2.32 -4.81
N PHE A 124 4.07 1.15 -4.22
CA PHE A 124 3.36 -0.09 -4.49
C PHE A 124 2.95 -0.84 -3.22
N PHE A 125 1.78 -1.47 -3.27
CA PHE A 125 1.29 -2.42 -2.26
C PHE A 125 2.00 -3.78 -2.32
N PHE A 126 1.67 -4.62 -1.35
CA PHE A 126 1.95 -6.05 -1.34
C PHE A 126 0.69 -6.88 -1.03
N TYR A 127 -0.42 -6.61 -1.72
CA TYR A 127 -1.67 -7.35 -1.52
C TYR A 127 -1.62 -8.74 -2.17
N GLU A 128 -1.94 -9.76 -1.39
CA GLU A 128 -2.09 -11.13 -1.87
C GLU A 128 -3.42 -11.29 -2.62
N CYS A 129 -3.45 -12.22 -3.58
CA CYS A 129 -4.63 -12.53 -4.37
C CYS A 129 -4.88 -14.03 -4.52
N ARG A 130 -4.27 -14.87 -3.65
CA ARG A 130 -4.30 -16.34 -3.72
C ARG A 130 -3.94 -17.02 -2.42
#